data_AF-A0A8J7E0N1-F1
#
_entry.id   AF-A0A8J7E0N1-F1
#
_cell.length_a   1.000
_cell.length_b   1.000
_cell.length_c   1.000
_cell.angle_alpha   90.00
_cell.angle_beta   90.00
_cell.angle_gamma   90.00
#
_symmetry.space_group_name_H-M   'P 1'
#
loop_
_entity.id
_entity.type
_entity.pdbx_description
1 polymer ?
#
loop_
_entity_poly.entity_id
_entity_poly.type
_entity_poly.pdbx_seq_one_letter_code
_entity_poly.pdbx_strand_id
1 'polypeptide(L)'
;MGKWNAKGLELAQKLEGVTDEKAIKKLATETMQEIIDACPGEGSIKRPRAALRKAIESVYPSLNAEDNYPQGYYRTSEGKGKGERYEHLALWYLTTNIDRWSVEGDEGRQQYWGNLPTLEKTEPKPQQTKQQKPKQKETVMSQLNLDLDTETQQALDFALKQSGLEEKEFISRAIAYYAKSIANRHEVDFATIPTEKLLNDSSLAKLPGRAEELTRRAVRAISIYNDDIAPENSERWAITQSAIARLTGGRAKSIQKALEDYQGMIADHHAKYELNNYSNRKSGGRTIEDTINIAEL
;
A
#
# COMPACT_ATOMS: atom_id res chain seq x y z
N MET A 1 -10.11 -20.48 -8.86
CA MET A 1 -10.59 -19.11 -8.62
C MET A 1 -10.93 -18.95 -7.14
N GLY A 2 -10.61 -17.81 -6.51
CA GLY A 2 -10.99 -17.58 -5.11
C GLY A 2 -12.48 -17.29 -4.95
N LYS A 3 -13.08 -17.70 -3.82
CA LYS A 3 -14.52 -17.52 -3.48
C LYS A 3 -15.08 -16.15 -3.86
N TRP A 4 -14.35 -15.09 -3.51
CA TRP A 4 -14.77 -13.70 -3.73
C TRP A 4 -14.64 -13.21 -5.17
N ASN A 5 -13.75 -13.82 -5.95
CA ASN A 5 -13.68 -13.56 -7.39
C ASN A 5 -14.92 -14.12 -8.09
N ALA A 6 -15.34 -15.34 -7.73
CA ALA A 6 -16.56 -15.95 -8.27
C ALA A 6 -17.80 -15.12 -7.90
N LYS A 7 -17.89 -14.67 -6.64
CA LYS A 7 -18.98 -13.79 -6.19
C LYS A 7 -19.01 -12.44 -6.93
N GLY A 8 -17.84 -11.87 -7.25
CA GLY A 8 -17.78 -10.65 -8.04
C GLY A 8 -18.21 -10.82 -9.49
N LEU A 9 -17.95 -11.99 -10.10
CA LEU A 9 -18.47 -12.32 -11.42
C LEU A 9 -19.99 -12.55 -11.39
N GLU A 10 -20.52 -13.19 -10.35
CA GLU A 10 -21.97 -13.34 -10.13
C GLU A 10 -22.65 -11.97 -9.99
N LEU A 11 -22.07 -11.06 -9.21
CA LEU A 11 -22.59 -9.70 -9.10
C LEU A 11 -22.53 -8.96 -10.43
N ALA A 12 -21.43 -9.09 -11.19
CA ALA A 12 -21.34 -8.49 -12.52
C ALA A 12 -22.46 -8.98 -13.45
N GLN A 13 -22.74 -10.28 -13.47
CA GLN A 13 -23.85 -10.86 -14.23
C GLN A 13 -25.22 -10.31 -13.78
N LYS A 14 -25.44 -10.11 -12.48
CA LYS A 14 -26.69 -9.52 -11.95
C LYS A 14 -26.85 -8.04 -12.28
N LEU A 15 -25.74 -7.34 -12.56
CA LEU A 15 -25.75 -5.94 -12.94
C LEU A 15 -26.01 -5.73 -14.44
N GLU A 16 -25.88 -6.78 -15.24
CA GLU A 16 -26.07 -6.70 -16.69
C GLU A 16 -27.46 -6.16 -17.05
N GLY A 17 -27.49 -4.98 -17.67
CA GLY A 17 -28.74 -4.33 -18.10
C GLY A 17 -29.54 -3.65 -16.98
N VAL A 18 -29.00 -3.57 -15.75
CA VAL A 18 -29.65 -2.85 -14.64
C VAL A 18 -29.27 -1.38 -14.70
N THR A 19 -30.26 -0.50 -14.90
CA THR A 19 -30.07 0.96 -14.98
C THR A 19 -30.56 1.71 -13.75
N ASP A 20 -31.33 1.05 -12.86
CA ASP A 20 -31.84 1.67 -11.64
C ASP A 20 -30.78 1.69 -10.53
N GLU A 21 -30.44 2.89 -10.06
CA GLU A 21 -29.46 3.12 -8.98
C GLU A 21 -29.87 2.40 -7.68
N LYS A 22 -31.17 2.33 -7.37
CA LYS A 22 -31.64 1.64 -6.15
C LYS A 22 -31.44 0.13 -6.24
N ALA A 23 -31.73 -0.47 -7.40
CA ALA A 23 -31.46 -1.88 -7.66
C ALA A 23 -29.94 -2.18 -7.59
N ILE A 24 -29.10 -1.33 -8.20
CA ILE A 24 -27.63 -1.50 -8.18
C ILE A 24 -27.07 -1.36 -6.76
N LYS A 25 -27.53 -0.34 -6.02
CA LYS A 25 -27.19 -0.13 -4.62
C LYS A 25 -27.50 -1.38 -3.80
N LYS A 26 -28.74 -1.87 -3.90
CA LYS A 26 -29.20 -3.06 -3.17
C LYS A 26 -28.29 -4.26 -3.43
N LEU A 27 -28.06 -4.60 -4.70
CA LEU A 27 -27.20 -5.72 -5.10
C LEU A 27 -25.76 -5.59 -4.57
N ALA A 28 -25.20 -4.39 -4.66
CA ALA A 28 -23.83 -4.13 -4.21
C ALA A 28 -23.69 -4.15 -2.68
N THR A 29 -24.64 -3.57 -1.94
CA THR A 29 -24.62 -3.54 -0.47
C THR A 29 -24.89 -4.92 0.13
N GLU A 30 -25.81 -5.71 -0.43
CA GLU A 30 -26.07 -7.09 0.00
C GLU A 30 -24.80 -7.94 -0.16
N THR A 31 -24.14 -7.83 -1.32
CA THR A 31 -22.88 -8.54 -1.59
C THR A 31 -21.76 -8.11 -0.65
N MET A 32 -21.72 -6.82 -0.28
CA MET A 32 -20.74 -6.28 0.66
C MET A 32 -21.02 -6.75 2.10
N GLN A 33 -22.30 -6.86 2.49
CA GLN A 33 -22.70 -7.39 3.79
C GLN A 33 -22.28 -8.86 3.95
N GLU A 34 -22.45 -9.69 2.91
CA GLU A 34 -21.95 -11.07 2.91
C GLU A 34 -20.42 -11.16 3.16
N ILE A 35 -19.65 -10.18 2.67
CA ILE A 35 -18.21 -10.09 2.94
C ILE A 35 -17.95 -9.74 4.40
N ILE A 36 -18.68 -8.75 4.93
CA ILE A 36 -18.54 -8.29 6.32
C ILE A 36 -18.86 -9.44 7.28
N ASP A 37 -19.96 -10.16 7.05
CA ASP A 37 -20.40 -11.28 7.87
C ASP A 37 -19.41 -12.45 7.82
N ALA A 38 -18.81 -12.70 6.65
CA ALA A 38 -17.82 -13.76 6.47
C ALA A 38 -16.40 -13.37 6.95
N CYS A 39 -16.12 -12.09 7.19
CA CYS A 39 -14.80 -11.55 7.53
C CYS A 39 -14.93 -10.47 8.61
N PRO A 40 -15.02 -10.83 9.90
CA PRO A 40 -15.33 -9.89 10.98
C PRO A 40 -14.20 -8.89 11.33
N GLY A 41 -13.09 -8.87 10.57
CA GLY A 41 -11.96 -7.95 10.78
C GLY A 41 -11.79 -6.97 9.62
N GLU A 42 -11.62 -5.68 9.91
CA GLU A 42 -11.44 -4.66 8.87
C GLU A 42 -10.25 -4.96 7.93
N GLY A 43 -9.17 -5.52 8.48
CA GLY A 43 -8.02 -5.99 7.72
C GLY A 43 -8.29 -7.22 6.83
N SER A 44 -9.25 -8.08 7.20
CA SER A 44 -9.62 -9.28 6.44
C SER A 44 -10.61 -9.00 5.32
N ILE A 45 -11.38 -7.89 5.38
CA ILE A 45 -12.32 -7.44 4.34
C ILE A 45 -11.61 -6.91 3.08
N LYS A 46 -10.40 -6.34 3.23
CA LYS A 46 -9.68 -5.66 2.14
C LYS A 46 -9.43 -6.57 0.93
N ARG A 47 -9.03 -7.83 1.15
CA ARG A 47 -8.72 -8.79 0.09
C ARG A 47 -9.98 -9.27 -0.65
N PRO A 48 -11.05 -9.73 0.04
CA PRO A 48 -12.36 -10.02 -0.57
C PRO A 48 -12.90 -8.88 -1.41
N ARG A 49 -12.93 -7.65 -0.85
CA ARG A 49 -13.41 -6.46 -1.55
C ARG A 49 -12.62 -6.17 -2.83
N ALA A 50 -11.29 -6.26 -2.76
CA ALA A 50 -10.44 -6.04 -3.92
C ALA A 50 -10.66 -7.09 -5.02
N ALA A 51 -10.88 -8.36 -4.64
CA ALA A 51 -11.21 -9.42 -5.59
C ALA A 51 -12.55 -9.16 -6.28
N LEU A 52 -13.56 -8.71 -5.52
CA LEU A 52 -14.90 -8.44 -6.05
C LEU A 52 -14.90 -7.27 -7.04
N ARG A 53 -14.20 -6.18 -6.70
CA ARG A 53 -14.02 -5.02 -7.59
C ARG A 53 -13.32 -5.38 -8.90
N LYS A 54 -12.23 -6.16 -8.82
CA LYS A 54 -11.50 -6.63 -10.02
C LYS A 54 -12.37 -7.50 -10.93
N ALA A 55 -13.23 -8.34 -10.37
CA ALA A 55 -14.14 -9.16 -11.16
C ALA A 55 -15.15 -8.31 -11.95
N ILE A 56 -15.75 -7.29 -11.31
CA ILE A 56 -16.65 -6.35 -12.00
C ILE A 56 -15.91 -5.57 -13.08
N GLU A 57 -14.71 -5.04 -12.78
CA GLU A 57 -13.87 -4.31 -13.74
C GLU A 57 -13.42 -5.19 -14.91
N SER A 58 -13.33 -6.52 -14.73
CA SER A 58 -13.00 -7.45 -15.82
C SER A 58 -14.15 -7.67 -16.80
N VAL A 59 -15.40 -7.59 -16.34
CA VAL A 59 -16.60 -7.71 -17.18
C VAL A 59 -16.97 -6.37 -17.79
N TYR A 60 -16.83 -5.29 -17.01
CA TYR A 60 -17.10 -3.92 -17.42
C TYR A 60 -15.82 -3.10 -17.32
N PRO A 61 -14.89 -3.19 -18.30
CA PRO A 61 -13.68 -2.40 -18.29
C PRO A 61 -13.98 -0.91 -18.40
N SER A 62 -13.20 -0.08 -17.71
CA SER A 62 -13.24 1.37 -17.89
C SER A 62 -12.63 1.74 -19.25
N LEU A 63 -13.43 2.30 -20.17
CA LEU A 63 -12.95 2.72 -21.49
C LEU A 63 -12.07 3.98 -21.41
N ASN A 64 -11.18 4.16 -22.40
CA ASN A 64 -10.38 5.36 -22.61
C ASN A 64 -11.21 6.42 -23.37
N ALA A 65 -10.88 7.70 -23.17
CA ALA A 65 -11.73 8.87 -23.48
C ALA A 65 -11.99 9.17 -24.98
N GLU A 66 -11.61 8.29 -25.91
CA GLU A 66 -11.55 8.60 -27.37
C GLU A 66 -12.67 7.96 -28.22
N ASP A 67 -13.50 7.06 -27.68
CA ASP A 67 -14.54 6.35 -28.47
C ASP A 67 -15.94 6.98 -28.30
N ASN A 68 -16.62 7.38 -29.38
CA ASN A 68 -17.95 8.03 -29.33
C ASN A 68 -19.03 7.27 -28.52
N TYR A 69 -19.81 8.00 -27.73
CA TYR A 69 -20.61 7.48 -26.61
C TYR A 69 -22.12 7.76 -26.71
N PRO A 70 -23.00 6.76 -26.52
CA PRO A 70 -24.43 6.97 -26.27
C PRO A 70 -24.75 7.20 -24.77
N GLN A 71 -25.59 8.20 -24.46
CA GLN A 71 -26.30 8.39 -23.16
C GLN A 71 -25.40 8.63 -21.92
N GLY A 72 -25.87 9.04 -20.72
CA GLY A 72 -25.16 9.37 -19.44
C GLY A 72 -24.45 8.35 -18.47
N TYR A 73 -23.11 8.21 -18.59
CA TYR A 73 -22.24 7.69 -17.51
C TYR A 73 -22.25 8.65 -16.32
N TYR A 74 -22.06 8.14 -15.10
CA TYR A 74 -21.73 8.96 -13.94
C TYR A 74 -20.21 9.14 -13.78
N ARG A 75 -19.79 10.40 -13.61
CA ARG A 75 -18.41 10.90 -13.76
C ARG A 75 -17.70 11.02 -12.40
N THR A 76 -16.54 10.39 -12.22
CA THR A 76 -15.49 10.94 -11.34
C THR A 76 -14.69 11.99 -12.12
N SER A 77 -14.01 12.93 -11.45
CA SER A 77 -13.30 14.07 -12.04
C SER A 77 -12.20 13.71 -13.06
N GLU A 78 -11.87 12.43 -13.20
CA GLU A 78 -10.91 11.87 -14.16
C GLU A 78 -11.56 11.42 -15.49
N GLY A 79 -12.89 11.49 -15.61
CA GLY A 79 -13.68 10.94 -16.72
C GLY A 79 -14.36 11.96 -17.61
N LYS A 80 -13.64 12.98 -18.12
CA LYS A 80 -14.18 13.84 -19.19
C LYS A 80 -14.22 13.04 -20.50
N GLY A 81 -15.43 12.75 -20.98
CA GLY A 81 -15.69 12.08 -22.26
C GLY A 81 -15.72 10.56 -22.17
N LYS A 82 -16.66 9.98 -21.38
CA LYS A 82 -16.95 8.53 -21.30
C LYS A 82 -18.48 8.30 -21.26
N GLY A 83 -19.03 7.20 -21.82
CA GLY A 83 -20.48 7.00 -22.10
C GLY A 83 -21.14 5.77 -21.50
N GLU A 84 -22.47 5.83 -21.21
CA GLU A 84 -23.29 5.05 -20.21
C GLU A 84 -22.89 3.63 -19.75
N ARG A 85 -22.64 3.42 -18.44
CA ARG A 85 -22.57 2.12 -17.73
C ARG A 85 -22.95 2.30 -16.27
N TYR A 86 -24.18 1.92 -15.97
CA TYR A 86 -24.74 1.93 -14.62
C TYR A 86 -24.10 0.85 -13.72
N GLU A 87 -23.47 -0.16 -14.31
CA GLU A 87 -22.79 -1.27 -13.62
C GLU A 87 -21.58 -0.80 -12.80
N HIS A 88 -20.96 0.33 -13.17
CA HIS A 88 -19.88 0.95 -12.40
C HIS A 88 -20.34 1.61 -11.11
N LEU A 89 -21.64 1.92 -11.00
CA LEU A 89 -22.22 2.46 -9.78
C LEU A 89 -22.15 1.44 -8.64
N ALA A 90 -22.10 0.14 -8.93
CA ALA A 90 -21.84 -0.88 -7.92
C ALA A 90 -20.49 -0.65 -7.20
N LEU A 91 -19.45 -0.18 -7.92
CA LEU A 91 -18.15 0.13 -7.32
C LEU A 91 -18.21 1.28 -6.31
N TRP A 92 -19.24 2.14 -6.37
CA TRP A 92 -19.48 3.18 -5.38
C TRP A 92 -19.95 2.58 -4.05
N TYR A 93 -20.81 1.57 -4.09
CA TYR A 93 -21.39 0.94 -2.89
C TYR A 93 -20.52 -0.16 -2.30
N LEU A 94 -19.56 -0.70 -3.05
CA LEU A 94 -18.59 -1.69 -2.59
C LEU A 94 -17.49 -1.08 -1.69
N THR A 95 -17.93 -0.59 -0.53
CA THR A 95 -17.12 0.05 0.50
C THR A 95 -17.57 -0.40 1.89
N THR A 96 -16.68 -0.33 2.87
CA THR A 96 -16.98 -0.57 4.30
C THR A 96 -17.56 0.66 4.99
N ASN A 97 -17.54 1.82 4.33
CA ASN A 97 -18.13 3.05 4.85
C ASN A 97 -19.66 2.99 4.65
N ILE A 98 -20.39 2.75 5.74
CA ILE A 98 -21.85 2.64 5.75
C ILE A 98 -22.50 3.99 5.42
N ASP A 99 -21.89 5.12 5.80
CA ASP A 99 -22.40 6.45 5.48
C ASP A 99 -22.53 6.64 3.95
N ARG A 100 -21.55 6.12 3.19
CA ARG A 100 -21.59 6.10 1.72
C ARG A 100 -22.74 5.29 1.14
N TRP A 101 -23.29 4.33 1.87
CA TRP A 101 -24.45 3.56 1.42
C TRP A 101 -25.72 4.39 1.43
N SER A 102 -25.82 5.38 2.31
CA SER A 102 -26.99 6.29 2.37
C SER A 102 -27.01 7.36 1.27
N VAL A 103 -25.88 7.54 0.56
CA VAL A 103 -25.73 8.57 -0.46
C VAL A 103 -26.23 8.05 -1.82
N GLU A 104 -27.29 8.67 -2.33
CA GLU A 104 -27.90 8.42 -3.63
C GLU A 104 -27.86 9.67 -4.51
N GLY A 105 -27.75 9.47 -5.82
CA GLY A 105 -27.74 10.54 -6.80
C GLY A 105 -26.46 11.39 -6.80
N ASP A 106 -26.30 12.18 -7.87
CA ASP A 106 -25.10 12.99 -8.07
C ASP A 106 -24.94 14.13 -7.08
N GLU A 107 -26.03 14.80 -6.75
CA GLU A 107 -26.02 15.91 -5.79
C GLU A 107 -25.62 15.41 -4.39
N GLY A 108 -26.17 14.27 -3.96
CA GLY A 108 -25.80 13.64 -2.70
C GLY A 108 -24.32 13.25 -2.66
N ARG A 109 -23.78 12.70 -3.75
CA ARG A 109 -22.35 12.37 -3.85
C ARG A 109 -21.46 13.60 -3.82
N GLN A 110 -21.81 14.67 -4.53
CA GLN A 110 -21.05 15.92 -4.52
C GLN A 110 -21.03 16.55 -3.13
N GLN A 111 -22.17 16.57 -2.44
CA GLN A 111 -22.27 17.04 -1.06
C GLN A 111 -21.44 16.18 -0.10
N TYR A 112 -21.47 14.85 -0.25
CA TYR A 112 -20.63 13.95 0.55
C TYR A 112 -19.15 14.30 0.44
N TRP A 113 -18.62 14.50 -0.77
CA TRP A 113 -17.23 14.92 -0.96
C TRP A 113 -16.93 16.33 -0.45
N GLY A 114 -17.87 17.26 -0.60
CA GLY A 114 -17.75 18.63 -0.10
C GLY A 114 -17.76 18.74 1.43
N ASN A 115 -18.41 17.80 2.11
CA ASN A 115 -18.55 17.77 3.57
C ASN A 115 -17.49 16.91 4.28
N LEU A 116 -16.56 16.30 3.55
CA LEU A 116 -15.45 15.60 4.18
C LEU A 116 -14.60 16.59 4.99
N PRO A 117 -14.20 16.24 6.23
CA PRO A 117 -13.34 17.09 7.03
C PRO A 117 -12.08 17.39 6.23
N THR A 118 -11.77 18.68 6.11
CA THR A 118 -10.53 19.10 5.47
C THR A 118 -9.40 18.57 6.33
N LEU A 119 -8.70 17.53 5.86
CA LEU A 119 -7.49 17.05 6.52
C LEU A 119 -6.57 18.26 6.68
N GLU A 120 -6.20 18.58 7.92
CA GLU A 120 -5.36 19.73 8.23
C GLU A 120 -4.12 19.70 7.34
N LYS A 121 -4.05 20.64 6.41
CA LYS A 121 -2.82 20.89 5.66
C LYS A 121 -1.83 21.46 6.67
N THR A 122 -0.82 20.68 7.02
CA THR A 122 0.36 21.19 7.70
C THR A 122 0.86 22.41 6.93
N GLU A 123 0.96 23.54 7.61
CA GLU A 123 1.18 24.86 7.02
C GLU A 123 2.43 24.89 6.11
N PRO A 124 2.30 25.34 4.86
CA PRO A 124 3.47 25.69 4.04
C PRO A 124 4.06 27.03 4.51
N LYS A 125 5.38 27.03 4.78
CA LYS A 125 6.19 28.25 4.96
C LYS A 125 6.12 29.16 3.71
N PRO A 126 6.36 30.49 3.87
CA PRO A 126 5.70 31.54 3.10
C PRO A 126 5.99 31.55 1.59
N GLN A 127 4.93 31.86 0.83
CA GLN A 127 4.95 32.16 -0.59
C GLN A 127 5.69 33.47 -0.90
N GLN A 128 6.65 33.43 -1.84
CA GLN A 128 6.97 34.60 -2.67
C GLN A 128 6.04 34.63 -3.89
N THR A 129 5.30 35.73 -4.01
CA THR A 129 4.51 36.10 -5.18
C THR A 129 5.42 36.65 -6.27
N LYS A 130 5.26 36.18 -7.51
CA LYS A 130 4.68 36.95 -8.63
C LYS A 130 4.61 36.15 -9.92
N GLN A 131 3.55 36.43 -10.66
CA GLN A 131 3.12 35.87 -11.94
C GLN A 131 4.15 36.02 -13.07
N GLN A 132 4.19 35.02 -13.97
CA GLN A 132 4.08 35.20 -15.43
C GLN A 132 3.99 33.83 -16.13
N LYS A 133 2.93 33.60 -16.93
CA LYS A 133 3.07 32.85 -18.20
C LYS A 133 3.95 33.74 -19.11
N PRO A 134 4.94 33.23 -19.87
CA PRO A 134 4.61 32.40 -21.03
C PRO A 134 5.69 31.36 -21.45
N LYS A 135 5.31 30.65 -22.53
CA LYS A 135 6.12 29.85 -23.48
C LYS A 135 6.46 28.41 -23.10
N GLN A 136 5.79 27.52 -23.84
CA GLN A 136 6.30 26.23 -24.29
C GLN A 136 7.83 26.30 -24.48
N LYS A 137 8.56 25.53 -23.68
CA LYS A 137 9.86 25.01 -24.11
C LYS A 137 9.59 23.63 -24.68
N GLU A 138 9.36 23.61 -25.98
CA GLU A 138 9.77 22.49 -26.79
C GLU A 138 11.28 22.23 -26.55
N THR A 139 11.59 20.94 -26.41
CA THR A 139 12.87 20.32 -26.77
C THR A 139 14.04 20.48 -25.79
N VAL A 140 14.28 19.42 -24.98
CA VAL A 140 15.46 18.53 -25.09
C VAL A 140 15.08 17.12 -24.59
N MET A 141 14.29 16.36 -25.34
CA MET A 141 14.20 14.90 -25.18
C MET A 141 14.40 14.18 -26.53
N SER A 142 14.93 14.92 -27.51
CA SER A 142 15.28 14.37 -28.80
C SER A 142 16.60 13.63 -28.64
N GLN A 143 16.52 12.30 -28.53
CA GLN A 143 17.62 11.32 -28.54
C GLN A 143 18.22 10.96 -27.17
N LEU A 144 17.41 10.38 -26.28
CA LEU A 144 17.92 9.37 -25.35
C LEU A 144 17.89 8.02 -26.08
N ASN A 145 19.04 7.59 -26.62
CA ASN A 145 19.23 6.19 -26.96
C ASN A 145 19.49 5.44 -25.66
N LEU A 146 18.48 4.75 -25.17
CA LEU A 146 18.62 3.84 -24.04
C LEU A 146 19.12 2.50 -24.59
N ASP A 147 20.37 2.15 -24.29
CA ASP A 147 20.86 0.79 -24.50
C ASP A 147 20.22 -0.11 -23.44
N LEU A 148 19.06 -0.68 -23.78
CA LEU A 148 18.35 -1.64 -22.93
C LEU A 148 18.81 -3.05 -23.27
N ASP A 149 19.03 -3.86 -22.24
CA ASP A 149 19.20 -5.30 -22.43
C ASP A 149 17.91 -5.94 -22.96
N THR A 150 18.03 -7.14 -23.52
CA THR A 150 16.91 -7.85 -24.16
C THR A 150 15.72 -8.08 -23.22
N GLU A 151 15.97 -8.32 -21.93
CA GLU A 151 14.91 -8.56 -20.95
C GLU A 151 14.16 -7.24 -20.64
N THR A 152 14.90 -6.16 -20.46
CA THR A 152 14.33 -4.83 -20.22
C THR A 152 13.55 -4.31 -21.43
N GLN A 153 14.04 -4.58 -22.65
CA GLN A 153 13.31 -4.24 -23.89
C GLN A 153 11.98 -4.99 -23.98
N GLN A 154 11.98 -6.30 -23.69
CA GLN A 154 10.75 -7.10 -23.68
C GLN A 154 9.74 -6.63 -22.63
N ALA A 155 10.24 -6.26 -21.44
CA ALA A 155 9.41 -5.71 -20.38
C ALA A 155 8.82 -4.34 -20.78
N LEU A 156 9.60 -3.49 -21.45
CA LEU A 156 9.13 -2.21 -21.98
C LEU A 156 8.04 -2.42 -23.04
N ASP A 157 8.26 -3.29 -24.03
CA ASP A 157 7.28 -3.58 -25.07
C ASP A 157 5.96 -4.10 -24.49
N PHE A 158 6.04 -4.98 -23.49
CA PHE A 158 4.88 -5.47 -22.77
C PHE A 158 4.16 -4.33 -22.04
N ALA A 159 4.90 -3.46 -21.34
CA ALA A 159 4.34 -2.34 -20.62
C ALA A 159 3.69 -1.30 -21.55
N LEU A 160 4.27 -1.02 -22.72
CA LEU A 160 3.69 -0.15 -23.73
C LEU A 160 2.38 -0.73 -24.29
N LYS A 161 2.36 -2.02 -24.62
CA LYS A 161 1.15 -2.73 -25.07
C LYS A 161 0.03 -2.69 -24.03
N GLN A 162 0.36 -2.83 -22.74
CA GLN A 162 -0.63 -2.81 -21.66
C GLN A 162 -1.10 -1.40 -21.29
N SER A 163 -0.21 -0.41 -21.38
CA SER A 163 -0.50 0.97 -20.99
C SER A 163 -1.14 1.80 -22.10
N GLY A 164 -0.98 1.41 -23.37
CA GLY A 164 -1.44 2.18 -24.52
C GLY A 164 -0.71 3.52 -24.69
N LEU A 165 0.41 3.71 -24.01
CA LEU A 165 1.21 4.93 -24.08
C LEU A 165 2.25 4.83 -25.20
N GLU A 166 2.57 5.96 -25.81
CA GLU A 166 3.77 6.05 -26.64
C GLU A 166 5.03 5.94 -25.78
N GLU A 167 6.08 5.34 -26.35
CA GLU A 167 7.35 5.06 -25.67
C GLU A 167 7.94 6.29 -24.96
N LYS A 168 7.95 7.43 -25.65
CA LYS A 168 8.47 8.69 -25.08
C LYS A 168 7.66 9.16 -23.88
N GLU A 169 6.34 9.03 -23.93
CA GLU A 169 5.46 9.41 -22.83
C GLU A 169 5.62 8.46 -21.65
N PHE A 170 5.71 7.16 -21.92
CA PHE A 170 5.98 6.15 -20.91
C PHE A 170 7.30 6.41 -20.18
N ILE A 171 8.38 6.63 -20.93
CA ILE A 171 9.71 6.94 -20.37
C ILE A 171 9.66 8.23 -19.53
N SER A 172 9.03 9.29 -20.05
CA SER A 172 8.91 10.56 -19.30
C SER A 172 8.15 10.38 -17.98
N ARG A 173 7.07 9.58 -17.96
CA ARG A 173 6.31 9.30 -16.75
C ARG A 173 7.09 8.42 -15.78
N ALA A 174 7.80 7.41 -16.28
CA ALA A 174 8.65 6.53 -15.47
C ALA A 174 9.78 7.31 -14.80
N ILE A 175 10.48 8.18 -15.54
CA ILE A 175 11.51 9.07 -15.01
C ILE A 175 10.92 10.00 -13.95
N ALA A 176 9.80 10.66 -14.23
CA ALA A 176 9.17 11.58 -13.29
C ALA A 176 8.73 10.87 -11.99
N TYR A 177 8.18 9.66 -12.10
CA TYR A 177 7.80 8.84 -10.95
C TYR A 177 9.02 8.45 -10.12
N TYR A 178 10.06 7.94 -10.77
CA TYR A 178 11.27 7.50 -10.09
C TYR A 178 12.04 8.67 -9.46
N ALA A 179 12.17 9.79 -10.18
CA ALA A 179 12.75 11.02 -9.66
C ALA A 179 11.97 11.55 -8.45
N LYS A 180 10.62 11.56 -8.48
CA LYS A 180 9.81 11.90 -7.30
C LYS A 180 10.00 10.92 -6.16
N SER A 181 10.15 9.62 -6.46
CA SER A 181 10.39 8.60 -5.43
C SER A 181 11.73 8.80 -4.72
N ILE A 182 12.75 9.27 -5.45
CA ILE A 182 14.07 9.62 -4.90
C ILE A 182 14.00 10.96 -4.18
N ALA A 183 13.41 11.99 -4.78
CA ALA A 183 13.30 13.33 -4.19
C ALA A 183 12.44 13.34 -2.91
N ASN A 184 11.44 12.47 -2.83
CA ASN A 184 10.62 12.25 -1.63
C ASN A 184 11.22 11.23 -0.66
N ARG A 185 12.43 10.70 -0.92
CA ARG A 185 13.26 10.18 0.18
C ARG A 185 13.69 11.38 0.99
N HIS A 186 12.81 11.84 1.87
CA HIS A 186 13.27 12.62 3.00
C HIS A 186 14.25 11.74 3.76
N GLU A 187 15.47 12.22 3.96
CA GLU A 187 16.38 11.72 4.99
C GLU A 187 15.72 12.00 6.34
N VAL A 188 14.70 11.22 6.66
CA VAL A 188 14.15 11.17 8.00
C VAL A 188 15.21 10.46 8.81
N ASP A 189 15.87 11.21 9.68
CA ASP A 189 16.77 10.63 10.67
C ASP A 189 15.92 9.88 11.71
N PHE A 190 15.61 8.62 11.41
CA PHE A 190 14.81 7.78 12.28
C PHE A 190 15.48 7.56 13.64
N ALA A 191 16.80 7.75 13.77
CA ALA A 191 17.50 7.63 15.05
C ALA A 191 17.00 8.65 16.09
N THR A 192 16.50 9.81 15.63
CA THR A 192 15.93 10.85 16.50
C THR A 192 14.48 10.60 16.91
N ILE A 193 13.79 9.67 16.25
CA ILE A 193 12.38 9.38 16.50
C ILE A 193 12.26 8.31 17.61
N PRO A 194 11.42 8.51 18.64
CA PRO A 194 11.20 7.50 19.68
C PRO A 194 10.68 6.17 19.11
N THR A 195 11.09 5.05 19.72
CA THR A 195 10.78 3.71 19.18
C THR A 195 9.28 3.43 19.14
N GLU A 196 8.55 3.86 20.16
CA GLU A 196 7.09 3.75 20.21
C GLU A 196 6.42 4.44 19.01
N LYS A 197 6.91 5.64 18.66
CA LYS A 197 6.41 6.37 17.48
C LYS A 197 6.77 5.65 16.19
N LEU A 198 7.97 5.10 16.07
CA LEU A 198 8.34 4.28 14.91
C LEU A 198 7.47 3.04 14.77
N LEU A 199 7.09 2.38 15.87
CA LEU A 199 6.24 1.20 15.83
C LEU A 199 4.81 1.51 15.39
N ASN A 200 4.22 2.57 15.96
CA ASN A 200 2.77 2.79 15.91
C ASN A 200 2.33 3.83 14.84
N ASP A 201 3.21 4.71 14.38
CA ASP A 201 2.85 5.75 13.42
C ASP A 201 2.76 5.22 11.98
N SER A 202 1.54 5.12 11.47
CA SER A 202 1.25 4.64 10.11
C SER A 202 1.81 5.54 9.00
N SER A 203 2.10 6.81 9.28
CA SER A 203 2.72 7.73 8.31
C SER A 203 4.18 7.40 8.09
N LEU A 204 4.88 6.96 9.13
CA LEU A 204 6.28 6.53 9.09
C LEU A 204 6.43 5.13 8.52
N ALA A 205 5.40 4.27 8.66
CA ALA A 205 5.41 2.87 8.24
C ALA A 205 5.80 2.65 6.76
N LYS A 206 5.55 3.63 5.90
CA LYS A 206 5.82 3.56 4.46
C LYS A 206 7.16 4.18 4.05
N LEU A 207 7.86 4.83 4.98
CA LEU A 207 9.10 5.53 4.67
C LEU A 207 10.28 4.53 4.56
N PRO A 208 11.14 4.68 3.55
CA PRO A 208 12.36 3.90 3.45
C PRO A 208 13.28 4.21 4.64
N GLY A 209 14.04 3.23 5.14
CA GLY A 209 14.93 3.38 6.30
C GLY A 209 14.28 3.05 7.66
N ARG A 210 12.96 3.14 7.80
CA ARG A 210 12.28 2.76 9.06
C ARG A 210 12.56 1.32 9.48
N ALA A 211 12.52 0.40 8.52
CA ALA A 211 12.74 -1.03 8.79
C ALA A 211 14.19 -1.31 9.23
N GLU A 212 15.15 -0.57 8.67
CA GLU A 212 16.57 -0.67 9.03
C GLU A 212 16.79 -0.18 10.46
N GLU A 213 16.20 0.97 10.81
CA GLU A 213 16.31 1.51 12.17
C GLU A 213 15.61 0.64 13.22
N LEU A 214 14.40 0.15 12.95
CA LEU A 214 13.72 -0.78 13.87
C LEU A 214 14.49 -2.09 14.03
N THR A 215 15.13 -2.58 12.96
CA THR A 215 16.01 -3.76 13.03
C THR A 215 17.21 -3.47 13.93
N ARG A 216 17.89 -2.32 13.75
CA ARG A 216 19.00 -1.90 14.61
C ARG A 216 18.62 -1.87 16.08
N ARG A 217 17.46 -1.28 16.40
CA ARG A 217 16.94 -1.19 17.78
C ARG A 217 16.61 -2.56 18.35
N ALA A 218 15.96 -3.43 17.59
CA ALA A 218 15.64 -4.78 18.02
C ALA A 218 16.89 -5.64 18.25
N VAL A 219 17.90 -5.53 17.37
CA VAL A 219 19.20 -6.19 17.53
C VAL A 219 19.88 -5.74 18.82
N ARG A 220 19.93 -4.43 19.07
CA ARG A 220 20.48 -3.86 20.31
C ARG A 220 19.71 -4.33 21.54
N ALA A 221 18.38 -4.33 21.47
CA ALA A 221 17.51 -4.75 22.57
C ALA A 221 17.75 -6.20 22.99
N ILE A 222 17.82 -7.10 22.01
CA ILE A 222 18.12 -8.52 22.25
C ILE A 222 19.52 -8.68 22.83
N SER A 223 20.49 -7.92 22.34
CA SER A 223 21.87 -7.98 22.83
C SER A 223 21.95 -7.55 24.30
N ILE A 224 21.37 -6.40 24.63
CA ILE A 224 21.29 -5.88 26.01
C ILE A 224 20.57 -6.87 26.92
N TYR A 225 19.41 -7.39 26.51
CA TYR A 225 18.70 -8.38 27.31
C TYR A 225 19.57 -9.63 27.58
N ASN A 226 20.23 -10.15 26.55
CA ASN A 226 21.08 -11.34 26.70
C ASN A 226 22.30 -11.11 27.57
N ASP A 227 22.89 -9.91 27.50
CA ASP A 227 24.09 -9.53 28.23
C ASP A 227 23.79 -9.18 29.70
N ASP A 228 22.74 -8.40 29.93
CA ASP A 228 22.53 -7.70 31.21
C ASP A 228 21.35 -8.23 32.02
N ILE A 229 20.37 -8.90 31.38
CA ILE A 229 19.10 -9.28 32.02
C ILE A 229 18.95 -10.80 32.14
N ALA A 230 19.30 -11.56 31.09
CA ALA A 230 19.11 -13.00 31.07
C ALA A 230 20.10 -13.71 32.03
N PRO A 231 19.62 -14.35 33.11
CA PRO A 231 20.50 -14.97 34.09
C PRO A 231 21.16 -16.24 33.52
N GLU A 232 20.43 -16.99 32.70
CA GLU A 232 20.87 -18.27 32.14
C GLU A 232 20.81 -18.30 30.62
N ASN A 233 21.60 -19.20 30.02
CA ASN A 233 21.64 -19.34 28.56
C ASN A 233 20.31 -19.85 27.98
N SER A 234 19.57 -20.62 28.77
CA SER A 234 18.21 -21.09 28.47
C SER A 234 17.22 -19.93 28.27
N GLU A 235 17.49 -18.75 28.83
CA GLU A 235 16.64 -17.57 28.75
C GLU A 235 17.04 -16.60 27.63
N ARG A 236 18.25 -16.73 27.08
CA ARG A 236 18.77 -15.86 26.02
C ARG A 236 18.10 -16.10 24.67
N TRP A 237 17.91 -15.04 23.89
CA TRP A 237 17.27 -15.09 22.58
C TRP A 237 18.30 -14.98 21.47
N ALA A 238 18.28 -15.90 20.51
CA ALA A 238 19.03 -15.76 19.28
C ALA A 238 18.45 -14.60 18.44
N ILE A 239 19.32 -13.71 18.00
CA ILE A 239 18.99 -12.64 17.06
C ILE A 239 18.74 -13.26 15.68
N THR A 240 17.47 -13.42 15.31
CA THR A 240 17.05 -13.97 14.01
C THR A 240 16.04 -13.07 13.33
N GLN A 241 15.86 -13.24 12.02
CA GLN A 241 14.85 -12.53 11.24
C GLN A 241 13.44 -12.66 11.83
N SER A 242 13.06 -13.86 12.31
CA SER A 242 11.75 -14.12 12.88
C SER A 242 11.57 -13.47 14.25
N ALA A 243 12.61 -13.45 15.08
CA ALA A 243 12.60 -12.74 16.36
C ALA A 243 12.42 -11.23 16.16
N ILE A 244 13.18 -10.64 15.23
CA ILE A 244 13.07 -9.21 14.92
C ILE A 244 11.70 -8.88 14.31
N ALA A 245 11.15 -9.76 13.46
CA ALA A 245 9.82 -9.56 12.89
C ALA A 245 8.73 -9.51 13.97
N ARG A 246 8.85 -10.32 15.03
CA ARG A 246 7.93 -10.30 16.18
C ARG A 246 8.04 -8.99 16.97
N LEU A 247 9.26 -8.52 17.22
CA LEU A 247 9.48 -7.27 17.96
C LEU A 247 9.08 -6.00 17.18
N THR A 248 9.20 -6.02 15.85
CA THR A 248 9.06 -4.81 15.02
C THR A 248 7.79 -4.77 14.18
N GLY A 249 7.11 -5.90 14.00
CA GLY A 249 6.03 -6.06 13.00
C GLY A 249 6.51 -5.91 11.54
N GLY A 250 7.83 -5.88 11.31
CA GLY A 250 8.43 -5.64 10.00
C GLY A 250 8.26 -6.81 9.02
N ARG A 251 8.34 -6.51 7.73
CA ARG A 251 8.30 -7.54 6.68
C ARG A 251 9.62 -8.29 6.61
N ALA A 252 9.55 -9.61 6.54
CA ALA A 252 10.69 -10.53 6.49
C ALA A 252 11.79 -10.07 5.51
N LYS A 253 11.46 -9.77 4.24
CA LYS A 253 12.46 -9.34 3.23
C LYS A 253 13.19 -8.05 3.62
N SER A 254 12.48 -7.07 4.17
CA SER A 254 13.09 -5.80 4.59
C SER A 254 14.00 -5.99 5.81
N ILE A 255 13.60 -6.83 6.76
CA ILE A 255 14.41 -7.19 7.92
C ILE A 255 15.65 -7.96 7.50
N GLN A 256 15.52 -8.92 6.57
CA GLN A 256 16.65 -9.70 6.09
C GLN A 256 17.73 -8.83 5.47
N LYS A 257 17.32 -7.88 4.61
CA LYS A 257 18.24 -6.91 4.03
C LYS A 257 18.91 -6.07 5.11
N ALA A 258 18.14 -5.55 6.06
CA ALA A 258 18.70 -4.76 7.16
C ALA A 258 19.66 -5.55 8.06
N LEU A 259 19.47 -6.87 8.19
CA LEU A 259 20.35 -7.74 8.98
C LEU A 259 21.71 -8.00 8.33
N GLU A 260 21.85 -7.80 7.01
CA GLU A 260 23.12 -7.97 6.29
C GLU A 260 24.22 -7.09 6.90
N ASP A 261 23.87 -5.87 7.30
CA ASP A 261 24.79 -4.90 7.92
C ASP A 261 25.26 -5.31 9.33
N TYR A 262 24.58 -6.27 9.98
CA TYR A 262 24.86 -6.70 11.36
C TYR A 262 25.37 -8.14 11.46
N GLN A 263 25.63 -8.83 10.33
CA GLN A 263 25.96 -10.26 10.34
C GLN A 263 27.16 -10.61 11.21
N GLY A 264 28.24 -9.83 11.16
CA GLY A 264 29.44 -10.06 11.98
C GLY A 264 29.13 -9.96 13.47
N MET A 265 28.50 -8.87 13.89
CA MET A 265 28.12 -8.65 15.29
C MET A 265 27.16 -9.73 15.80
N ILE A 266 26.20 -10.16 14.97
CA ILE A 266 25.26 -11.24 15.30
C ILE A 266 25.99 -12.57 15.46
N ALA A 267 26.93 -12.87 14.56
CA ALA A 267 27.74 -14.09 14.64
C ALA A 267 28.58 -14.12 15.92
N ASP A 268 29.25 -13.01 16.25
CA ASP A 268 30.02 -12.89 17.49
C ASP A 268 29.14 -13.05 18.74
N HIS A 269 27.95 -12.42 18.75
CA HIS A 269 26.99 -12.53 19.83
C HIS A 269 26.44 -13.95 19.99
N HIS A 270 26.16 -14.63 18.87
CA HIS A 270 25.71 -16.01 18.88
C HIS A 270 26.81 -16.94 19.36
N ALA A 271 28.06 -16.72 18.93
CA ALA A 271 29.20 -17.51 19.39
C ALA A 271 29.45 -17.34 20.89
N LYS A 272 29.37 -16.10 21.42
CA LYS A 272 29.55 -15.79 22.85
C LYS A 272 28.65 -16.63 23.77
N TYR A 273 27.44 -16.94 23.32
CA TYR A 273 26.41 -17.62 24.09
C TYR A 273 25.99 -18.98 23.49
N GLU A 274 26.71 -19.48 22.49
CA GLU A 274 26.37 -20.71 21.76
C GLU A 274 24.92 -20.74 21.26
N LEU A 275 24.41 -19.59 20.82
CA LEU A 275 23.03 -19.42 20.36
C LEU A 275 22.88 -19.92 18.92
N ASN A 276 21.72 -20.50 18.65
CA ASN A 276 21.35 -20.96 17.31
C ASN A 276 19.84 -20.77 17.08
N ASN A 277 19.36 -21.15 15.89
CA ASN A 277 17.96 -20.99 15.52
C ASN A 277 16.97 -21.74 16.44
N TYR A 278 17.42 -22.77 17.18
CA TYR A 278 16.60 -23.50 18.14
C TYR A 278 16.56 -22.84 19.52
N SER A 279 17.51 -21.94 19.85
CA SER A 279 17.54 -21.23 21.14
C SER A 279 16.28 -20.38 21.39
N ASN A 280 15.54 -20.04 20.34
CA ASN A 280 14.26 -19.31 20.44
C ASN A 280 13.05 -20.21 20.74
N ARG A 281 13.23 -21.54 20.81
CA ARG A 281 12.16 -22.46 21.22
C ARG A 281 12.10 -22.53 22.74
N LYS A 282 11.38 -21.59 23.35
CA LYS A 282 11.21 -21.56 24.81
C LYS A 282 10.12 -22.52 25.26
N SER A 283 10.31 -23.09 26.44
CA SER A 283 9.29 -23.91 27.11
C SER A 283 8.09 -23.05 27.51
N GLY A 284 6.91 -23.68 27.60
CA GLY A 284 5.69 -23.00 28.04
C GLY A 284 5.11 -21.98 27.06
N GLY A 285 5.57 -21.95 25.80
CA GLY A 285 5.04 -21.05 24.77
C GLY A 285 5.48 -19.59 24.91
N ARG A 286 6.46 -19.30 25.79
CA ARG A 286 7.01 -17.94 25.98
C ARG A 286 7.51 -17.38 24.65
N THR A 287 7.15 -16.13 24.36
CA THR A 287 7.57 -15.44 23.14
C THR A 287 8.52 -14.27 23.46
N ILE A 288 9.22 -13.77 22.44
CA ILE A 288 10.24 -12.74 22.64
C ILE A 288 9.59 -11.38 22.93
N GLU A 289 8.43 -11.13 22.33
CA GLU A 289 7.61 -9.95 22.51
C GLU A 289 6.99 -9.85 23.93
N ASP A 290 6.86 -10.97 24.65
CA ASP A 290 6.48 -10.98 26.08
C ASP A 290 7.64 -10.59 27.01
N THR A 291 8.87 -10.64 26.51
CA THR A 291 10.09 -10.57 27.34
C THR A 291 10.90 -9.29 27.07
N ILE A 292 10.91 -8.82 25.83
CA ILE A 292 11.71 -7.67 25.39
C ILE A 292 10.77 -6.64 24.76
N ASN A 293 10.64 -5.49 25.41
CA ASN A 293 9.96 -4.34 24.84
C ASN A 293 10.98 -3.37 24.22
N ILE A 294 11.06 -3.33 22.89
CA ILE A 294 12.01 -2.43 22.21
C ILE A 294 11.63 -0.94 22.36
N ALA A 295 10.41 -0.63 22.81
CA ALA A 295 9.97 0.74 23.08
C ALA A 295 10.51 1.31 24.40
N GLU A 296 10.97 0.46 25.32
CA GLU A 296 11.45 0.83 26.66
C GLU A 296 12.98 0.99 26.73
N LEU A 297 13.67 0.93 25.58
CA LEU A 297 15.13 1.06 25.42
C LEU A 297 15.54 2.35 24.71
#